data_AF-A0A6M3LC02-F1
#
_entry.id   AF-A0A6M3LC02-F1
#
_cell.length_a   1.000
_cell.length_b   1.000
_cell.length_c   1.000
_cell.angle_alpha   90.00
_cell.angle_beta   90.00
_cell.angle_gamma   90.00
#
_symmetry.space_group_name_H-M   'P 1'
#
loop_
_entity.id
_entity.type
_entity.pdbx_description
1 polymer ?
#
loop_
_entity_poly.entity_id
_entity_poly.type
_entity_poly.pdbx_seq_one_letter_code
_entity_poly.pdbx_strand_id
1 'polypeptide(L)'
;MKRKEITEEMKIHEEWYKEAKSKGMSFETLPEFLKKLCENYTHDYGTICHALTAGAIATMWAMNKTDQGGITGFQASCIMWELIKNWMSYEGPMKLLQYDEMLYPQNEEKFKTSISPETWERIKEKAREGLANPQCGSPKVREHWQSILRGVIPFGYCLKMKE
;
A
#
# COMPACT_ATOMS: atom_id res chain seq x y z
N MET A 1 -4.18 20.59 28.26
CA MET A 1 -3.30 19.60 28.92
C MET A 1 -1.95 19.58 28.21
N LYS A 2 -0.87 19.27 28.92
CA LYS A 2 0.46 19.08 28.30
C LYS A 2 0.47 17.75 27.54
N ARG A 3 0.94 17.75 26.29
CA ARG A 3 1.10 16.53 25.49
C ARG A 3 2.22 15.66 26.07
N LYS A 4 2.08 14.35 25.97
CA LYS A 4 3.12 13.38 26.34
C LYS A 4 4.09 13.20 25.17
N GLU A 5 5.37 13.43 25.39
CA GLU A 5 6.41 13.10 24.42
C GLU A 5 6.56 11.59 24.29
N ILE A 6 6.65 11.12 23.04
CA ILE A 6 6.78 9.70 22.72
C ILE A 6 7.77 9.51 21.58
N THR A 7 8.39 8.33 21.54
CA THR A 7 9.25 7.89 20.44
C THR A 7 8.81 6.53 19.93
N GLU A 8 9.25 6.16 18.73
CA GLU A 8 8.94 4.85 18.13
C GLU A 8 9.42 3.67 18.99
N GLU A 9 10.59 3.81 19.63
CA GLU A 9 11.20 2.81 20.53
C GLU A 9 10.31 2.45 21.73
N MET A 10 9.41 3.36 22.14
CA MET A 10 8.47 3.13 23.24
C MET A 10 7.33 2.18 22.85
N LYS A 11 7.16 1.86 21.55
CA LYS A 11 6.19 0.89 21.03
C LYS A 11 4.73 1.10 21.44
N ILE A 12 4.37 2.32 21.83
CA ILE A 12 2.99 2.65 22.27
C ILE A 12 1.98 2.37 21.14
N HIS A 13 2.41 2.43 19.88
CA HIS A 13 1.59 2.12 18.71
C HIS A 13 1.02 0.71 18.70
N GLU A 14 1.68 -0.28 19.33
CA GLU A 14 1.15 -1.64 19.42
C GLU A 14 -0.20 -1.66 20.16
N GLU A 15 -0.32 -0.87 21.23
CA GLU A 15 -1.57 -0.74 21.97
C GLU A 15 -2.64 0.02 21.18
N TRP A 16 -2.24 1.04 20.41
CA TRP A 16 -3.18 1.74 19.51
C TRP A 16 -3.79 0.79 18.47
N TYR A 17 -2.99 -0.13 17.92
CA TYR A 17 -3.50 -1.12 16.97
C TYR A 17 -4.42 -2.15 17.63
N LYS A 18 -4.15 -2.56 18.87
CA LYS A 18 -5.05 -3.44 19.64
C LYS A 18 -6.38 -2.74 19.93
N GLU A 19 -6.33 -1.50 20.39
CA GLU A 19 -7.51 -0.68 20.69
C GLU A 19 -8.36 -0.42 19.44
N ALA A 20 -7.73 -0.08 18.31
CA ALA A 20 -8.38 0.13 17.01
C ALA A 20 -9.16 -1.11 16.53
N LYS A 21 -8.65 -2.31 16.81
CA LYS A 21 -9.28 -3.59 16.43
C LYS A 21 -10.22 -4.15 17.52
N SER A 22 -10.24 -3.53 18.70
CA SER A 22 -10.99 -4.03 19.84
C SER A 22 -12.49 -4.04 19.58
N LYS A 23 -13.24 -4.86 20.32
CA LYS A 23 -14.72 -4.89 20.20
C LYS A 23 -15.38 -3.54 20.51
N GLY A 24 -14.78 -2.74 21.39
CA GLY A 24 -15.30 -1.42 21.78
C GLY A 24 -15.13 -0.29 20.75
N MET A 25 -14.39 -0.52 19.65
CA MET A 25 -14.28 0.49 18.59
C MET A 25 -15.58 0.57 17.76
N SER A 26 -16.23 1.73 17.77
CA SER A 26 -17.51 2.03 17.11
C SER A 26 -17.58 3.52 16.71
N PHE A 27 -18.66 3.97 16.07
CA PHE A 27 -18.79 5.39 15.72
C PHE A 27 -18.92 6.32 16.94
N GLU A 28 -19.40 5.80 18.07
CA GLU A 28 -19.49 6.54 19.32
C GLU A 28 -18.11 6.77 19.95
N THR A 29 -17.22 5.76 19.89
CA THR A 29 -15.89 5.80 20.53
C THR A 29 -14.78 6.31 19.61
N LEU A 30 -14.98 6.22 18.28
CA LEU A 30 -13.99 6.62 17.27
C LEU A 30 -13.51 8.07 17.41
N PRO A 31 -14.37 9.09 17.60
CA PRO A 31 -13.90 10.47 17.71
C PRO A 31 -12.94 10.68 18.88
N GLU A 32 -13.19 10.04 20.02
CA GLU A 32 -12.32 10.15 21.19
C GLU A 32 -10.99 9.42 20.99
N PHE A 33 -11.01 8.26 20.33
CA PHE A 33 -9.79 7.55 19.93
C PHE A 33 -8.92 8.40 18.99
N LEU A 34 -9.51 9.01 17.96
CA LEU A 34 -8.78 9.88 17.02
C LEU A 34 -8.21 11.12 17.72
N LYS A 35 -8.98 11.77 18.60
CA LYS A 35 -8.48 12.89 19.42
C LYS A 35 -7.33 12.46 20.32
N LYS A 36 -7.44 11.32 21.00
CA LYS A 36 -6.35 10.76 21.82
C LYS A 36 -5.07 10.63 21.02
N LEU A 37 -5.13 10.11 19.80
CA LEU A 37 -3.95 9.96 18.94
C LEU A 37 -3.32 11.32 18.57
N CYS A 38 -4.12 12.35 18.31
CA CYS A 38 -3.63 13.66 17.84
C CYS A 38 -3.30 14.68 18.94
N GLU A 39 -3.98 14.59 20.08
CA GLU A 39 -3.98 15.65 21.11
C GLU A 39 -3.22 15.25 22.38
N ASN A 40 -3.13 13.96 22.70
CA ASN A 40 -2.47 13.52 23.94
C ASN A 40 -0.96 13.36 23.80
N TYR A 41 -0.43 13.31 22.56
CA TYR A 41 0.97 12.99 22.29
C TYR A 41 1.67 14.05 21.44
N THR A 42 2.96 14.26 21.70
CA THR A 42 3.88 14.93 20.78
C THR A 42 4.59 13.85 19.98
N HIS A 43 4.30 13.80 18.68
CA HIS A 43 4.82 12.76 17.79
C HIS A 43 6.20 13.10 17.24
N ASP A 44 7.02 12.06 17.04
CA ASP A 44 8.22 12.12 16.22
C ASP A 44 7.91 11.74 14.75
N TYR A 45 8.95 11.54 13.94
CA TYR A 45 8.82 11.15 12.53
C TYR A 45 8.10 9.80 12.33
N GLY A 46 8.35 8.82 13.21
CA GLY A 46 7.80 7.47 13.12
C GLY A 46 6.42 7.35 13.79
N THR A 47 6.25 7.90 14.99
CA THR A 47 5.03 7.74 15.78
C THR A 47 3.81 8.37 15.11
N ILE A 48 3.98 9.46 14.35
CA ILE A 48 2.87 10.05 13.59
C ILE A 48 2.35 9.10 12.50
N CYS A 49 3.23 8.37 11.82
CA CYS A 49 2.85 7.38 10.82
C CYS A 49 1.99 6.27 11.44
N HIS A 50 2.38 5.82 12.63
CA HIS A 50 1.62 4.84 13.40
C HIS A 50 0.27 5.37 13.88
N ALA A 51 0.20 6.62 14.34
CA ALA A 51 -1.04 7.23 14.80
C ALA A 51 -2.05 7.34 13.65
N LEU A 52 -1.64 7.83 12.48
CA LEU A 52 -2.51 7.91 11.30
C LEU A 52 -2.99 6.52 10.86
N THR A 53 -2.08 5.54 10.86
CA THR A 53 -2.42 4.15 10.51
C THR A 53 -3.43 3.56 11.49
N ALA A 54 -3.24 3.77 12.80
CA ALA A 54 -4.16 3.29 13.82
C ALA A 54 -5.54 3.94 13.68
N GLY A 55 -5.60 5.23 13.38
CA GLY A 55 -6.85 5.95 13.10
C GLY A 55 -7.59 5.39 11.89
N ALA A 56 -6.88 5.12 10.78
CA ALA A 56 -7.48 4.50 9.60
C ALA A 56 -8.03 3.10 9.91
N ILE A 57 -7.27 2.27 10.64
CA ILE A 57 -7.70 0.93 11.08
C ILE A 57 -8.95 1.02 11.96
N ALA A 58 -8.98 1.95 12.92
CA ALA A 58 -10.12 2.15 13.81
C ALA A 58 -11.38 2.54 13.04
N THR A 59 -11.27 3.45 12.08
CA THR A 59 -12.37 3.84 11.20
C THR A 59 -12.89 2.66 10.39
N MET A 60 -12.01 1.88 9.75
CA MET A 60 -12.41 0.70 8.98
C MET A 60 -13.12 -0.34 9.86
N TRP A 61 -12.63 -0.58 11.09
CA TRP A 61 -13.28 -1.51 12.02
C TRP A 61 -14.61 -0.99 12.56
N ALA A 62 -14.72 0.30 12.86
CA ALA A 62 -15.98 0.90 13.29
C ALA A 62 -17.04 0.78 12.19
N MET A 63 -16.69 1.09 10.93
CA MET A 63 -17.58 0.94 9.78
C MET A 63 -17.98 -0.51 9.53
N ASN A 64 -17.01 -1.43 9.60
CA ASN A 64 -17.25 -2.85 9.31
C ASN A 64 -18.11 -3.57 10.37
N LYS A 65 -18.34 -2.96 11.54
CA LYS A 65 -19.20 -3.50 12.58
C LYS A 65 -20.64 -2.99 12.54
N THR A 66 -20.93 -2.03 11.67
CA THR A 66 -22.30 -1.55 11.47
C THR A 66 -23.17 -2.64 10.85
N ASP A 67 -24.49 -2.44 10.82
CA ASP A 67 -25.43 -3.36 10.19
C ASP A 67 -25.17 -3.57 8.68
N GLN A 68 -24.49 -2.63 8.02
CA GLN A 68 -24.06 -2.73 6.61
C GLN A 68 -22.62 -3.22 6.45
N GLY A 69 -21.94 -3.54 7.54
CA GLY A 69 -20.58 -4.07 7.56
C GLY A 69 -20.53 -5.58 7.33
N GLY A 70 -19.56 -6.25 7.95
CA GLY A 70 -19.37 -7.70 7.84
C GLY A 70 -18.68 -8.15 6.55
N ILE A 71 -17.76 -7.35 6.02
CA ILE A 71 -17.06 -7.66 4.78
C ILE A 71 -16.22 -8.94 4.90
N THR A 72 -16.10 -9.66 3.78
CA THR A 72 -15.24 -10.83 3.63
C THR A 72 -13.76 -10.46 3.56
N GLY A 73 -12.88 -11.44 3.74
CA GLY A 73 -11.44 -11.27 3.53
C GLY A 73 -11.09 -10.80 2.10
N PHE A 74 -11.85 -11.25 1.09
CA PHE A 74 -11.67 -10.78 -0.29
C PHE A 74 -11.98 -9.28 -0.42
N GLN A 75 -13.11 -8.83 0.12
CA GLN A 75 -13.46 -7.40 0.11
C GLN A 75 -12.47 -6.56 0.91
N ALA A 76 -11.97 -7.05 2.05
CA ALA A 76 -10.92 -6.39 2.80
C ALA A 76 -9.63 -6.22 1.97
N SER A 77 -9.29 -7.21 1.13
CA SER A 77 -8.16 -7.10 0.21
C SER A 77 -8.37 -6.03 -0.88
N CYS A 78 -9.62 -5.85 -1.37
CA CYS A 78 -9.95 -4.79 -2.31
C CYS A 78 -9.77 -3.39 -1.69
N ILE A 79 -10.15 -3.21 -0.43
CA ILE A 79 -9.97 -1.93 0.30
C ILE A 79 -8.50 -1.54 0.37
N MET A 80 -7.59 -2.49 0.57
CA MET A 80 -6.14 -2.20 0.57
C MET A 80 -5.68 -1.58 -0.75
N TRP A 81 -6.16 -2.09 -1.90
CA TRP A 81 -5.83 -1.53 -3.20
C TRP A 81 -6.41 -0.13 -3.41
N GLU A 82 -7.61 0.13 -2.88
CA GLU A 82 -8.19 1.48 -2.88
C GLU A 82 -7.37 2.45 -2.02
N LEU A 83 -6.85 2.02 -0.87
CA LEU A 83 -5.94 2.85 -0.07
C LEU A 83 -4.65 3.17 -0.84
N ILE A 84 -4.01 2.18 -1.46
CA ILE A 84 -2.81 2.40 -2.28
C ILE A 84 -3.09 3.40 -3.40
N LYS A 85 -4.22 3.25 -4.10
CA LYS A 85 -4.58 4.12 -5.21
C LYS A 85 -4.88 5.55 -4.74
N ASN A 86 -5.71 5.71 -3.72
CA ASN A 86 -6.21 7.04 -3.33
C ASN A 86 -5.27 7.78 -2.37
N TRP A 87 -4.47 7.07 -1.56
CA TRP A 87 -3.52 7.68 -0.63
C TRP A 87 -2.13 7.87 -1.23
N MET A 88 -1.61 6.86 -1.95
CA MET A 88 -0.26 6.92 -2.54
C MET A 88 -0.27 7.36 -4.01
N SER A 89 -1.44 7.52 -4.62
CA SER A 89 -1.59 7.85 -6.05
C SER A 89 -0.93 6.84 -6.98
N TYR A 90 -0.84 5.57 -6.55
CA TYR A 90 -0.28 4.50 -7.37
C TYR A 90 -1.33 3.93 -8.32
N GLU A 91 -0.93 3.71 -9.57
CA GLU A 91 -1.81 3.18 -10.61
C GLU A 91 -1.13 2.12 -11.48
N GLY A 92 -1.93 1.14 -11.90
CA GLY A 92 -1.53 0.09 -12.83
C GLY A 92 -1.30 -1.26 -12.18
N PRO A 93 -0.81 -2.25 -12.95
CA PRO A 93 -0.50 -3.58 -12.45
C PRO A 93 0.52 -3.50 -11.32
N MET A 94 0.15 -4.07 -10.18
CA MET A 94 0.97 -4.14 -8.98
C MET A 94 0.92 -5.56 -8.41
N LYS A 95 1.96 -5.95 -7.68
CA LYS A 95 1.98 -7.20 -6.92
C LYS A 95 2.55 -6.96 -5.53
N LEU A 96 2.03 -7.68 -4.56
CA LEU A 96 2.58 -7.78 -3.21
C LEU A 96 3.18 -9.18 -3.06
N LEU A 97 4.41 -9.27 -2.60
CA LEU A 97 5.09 -10.54 -2.34
C LEU A 97 5.40 -10.67 -0.87
N GLN A 98 4.96 -11.76 -0.26
CA GLN A 98 5.41 -12.17 1.06
C GLN A 98 6.52 -13.19 0.87
N TYR A 99 7.78 -12.78 1.07
CA TYR A 99 8.94 -13.61 0.75
C TYR A 99 9.02 -14.91 1.56
N ASP A 100 8.44 -14.97 2.76
CA ASP A 100 8.32 -16.22 3.52
C ASP A 100 7.52 -17.28 2.76
N GLU A 101 6.69 -16.89 1.78
CA GLU A 101 6.00 -17.86 0.93
C GLU A 101 6.93 -18.66 0.02
N MET A 102 8.18 -18.23 -0.16
CA MET A 102 9.22 -19.00 -0.87
C MET A 102 9.58 -20.31 -0.13
N LEU A 103 9.24 -20.43 1.15
CA LEU A 103 9.41 -21.68 1.92
C LEU A 103 8.51 -22.81 1.39
N TYR A 104 7.52 -22.50 0.55
CA TYR A 104 6.50 -23.42 0.07
C TYR A 104 6.59 -23.58 -1.45
N PRO A 105 7.04 -24.74 -1.98
CA PRO A 105 7.22 -24.95 -3.42
C PRO A 105 5.97 -24.68 -4.27
N GLN A 106 4.78 -24.92 -3.73
CA GLN A 106 3.51 -24.64 -4.41
C GLN A 106 3.27 -23.14 -4.72
N ASN A 107 4.07 -22.23 -4.15
CA ASN A 107 3.99 -20.80 -4.40
C ASN A 107 4.99 -20.30 -5.46
N GLU A 108 5.74 -21.18 -6.12
CA GLU A 108 6.77 -20.80 -7.11
C GLU A 108 6.24 -19.79 -8.15
N GLU A 109 5.03 -19.99 -8.66
CA GLU A 109 4.39 -19.10 -9.64
C GLU A 109 4.31 -17.63 -9.19
N LYS A 110 4.15 -17.37 -7.89
CA LYS A 110 4.08 -16.00 -7.35
C LYS A 110 5.41 -15.25 -7.54
N PHE A 111 6.52 -16.00 -7.58
CA PHE A 111 7.87 -15.46 -7.65
C PHE A 111 8.47 -15.46 -9.04
N LYS A 112 7.84 -16.12 -10.02
CA LYS A 112 8.30 -16.07 -11.41
C LYS A 112 8.40 -14.62 -11.90
N THR A 113 9.55 -14.29 -12.49
CA THR A 113 9.84 -12.98 -13.08
C THR A 113 9.20 -12.86 -14.46
N SER A 114 7.89 -13.07 -14.55
CA SER A 114 7.13 -12.91 -15.78
C SER A 114 6.12 -11.76 -15.67
N ILE A 115 5.88 -11.07 -16.77
CA ILE A 115 4.80 -10.07 -16.90
C ILE A 115 3.81 -10.51 -17.96
N SER A 116 2.54 -10.17 -17.77
CA SER A 116 1.50 -10.44 -18.77
C SER A 116 1.68 -9.54 -20.01
N PRO A 117 1.20 -9.96 -21.19
CA PRO A 117 1.17 -9.11 -22.38
C PRO A 117 0.51 -7.75 -22.15
N GLU A 118 -0.58 -7.70 -21.38
CA GLU A 118 -1.31 -6.47 -21.07
C GLU A 118 -0.48 -5.54 -20.19
N THR A 119 0.22 -6.10 -19.20
CA THR A 119 1.15 -5.34 -18.35
C THR A 119 2.30 -4.78 -19.20
N TRP A 120 2.82 -5.58 -20.13
CA TRP A 120 3.88 -5.15 -21.03
C TRP A 120 3.45 -4.01 -21.96
N GLU A 121 2.24 -4.09 -22.54
CA GLU A 121 1.70 -2.99 -23.35
C GLU A 121 1.53 -1.70 -22.54
N ARG A 122 1.04 -1.79 -21.31
CA ARG A 122 0.91 -0.62 -20.43
C ARG A 122 2.26 0.01 -20.08
N ILE A 123 3.30 -0.80 -19.84
CA ILE A 123 4.67 -0.30 -19.59
C ILE A 123 5.18 0.47 -20.82
N LYS A 124 4.97 -0.07 -22.03
CA LYS A 124 5.31 0.63 -23.27
C LYS A 124 4.54 1.93 -23.44
N GLU A 125 3.24 1.95 -23.13
CA GLU A 125 2.43 3.17 -23.16
C GLU A 125 2.99 4.25 -22.23
N LYS A 126 3.30 3.91 -20.97
CA LYS A 126 3.91 4.84 -20.00
C LYS A 126 5.28 5.34 -20.45
N ALA A 127 6.08 4.49 -21.09
CA ALA A 127 7.36 4.92 -21.69
C ALA A 127 7.15 5.94 -22.83
N ARG A 128 6.12 5.78 -23.68
CA ARG A 128 5.78 6.76 -24.72
C ARG A 128 5.33 8.09 -24.11
N GLU A 129 4.44 8.06 -23.12
CA GLU A 129 3.99 9.26 -22.40
C GLU A 129 5.16 10.03 -21.78
N GLY A 130 6.07 9.32 -21.11
CA GLY A 130 7.28 9.91 -20.51
C GLY A 130 8.19 10.56 -21.56
N LEU A 131 8.40 9.91 -22.70
CA LEU A 131 9.22 10.47 -23.79
C LEU A 131 8.57 11.69 -24.46
N ALA A 132 7.23 11.74 -24.55
CA ALA A 132 6.48 12.86 -25.10
C ALA A 132 6.60 14.13 -24.24
N ASN A 133 6.88 13.99 -22.94
CA ASN A 133 7.15 15.14 -22.07
C ASN A 133 8.66 15.44 -22.01
N PRO A 134 9.15 16.55 -22.60
CA PRO A 134 10.57 16.89 -22.60
C PRO A 134 11.11 17.29 -21.22
N GLN A 135 10.24 17.63 -20.26
CA GLN A 135 10.63 18.00 -18.89
C GLN A 135 10.73 16.79 -17.95
N CYS A 136 10.33 15.60 -18.39
CA CYS A 136 10.36 14.38 -17.58
C CYS A 136 11.53 13.46 -17.96
N GLY A 137 12.16 12.90 -16.91
CA GLY A 137 13.21 11.89 -17.01
C GLY A 137 14.59 12.47 -17.35
N SER A 138 15.62 12.03 -16.61
CA SER A 138 17.01 12.32 -16.97
C SER A 138 17.39 11.62 -18.29
N PRO A 139 18.50 12.00 -18.95
CA PRO A 139 18.92 11.36 -20.20
C PRO A 139 18.98 9.82 -20.13
N LYS A 140 19.49 9.27 -19.01
CA LYS A 140 19.55 7.83 -18.76
C LYS A 140 18.16 7.18 -18.66
N VAL A 141 17.22 7.84 -17.98
CA VAL A 141 15.83 7.36 -17.86
C VAL A 141 15.15 7.35 -19.23
N ARG A 142 15.36 8.38 -20.04
CA ARG A 142 14.80 8.48 -21.40
C ARG A 142 15.40 7.42 -22.33
N GLU A 143 16.70 7.18 -22.27
CA GLU A 143 17.35 6.08 -23.00
C GLU A 143 16.76 4.72 -22.60
N HIS A 144 16.52 4.51 -21.31
CA HIS A 144 15.87 3.30 -20.81
C HIS A 144 14.44 3.15 -21.35
N TRP A 145 13.63 4.22 -21.36
CA TRP A 145 12.30 4.21 -21.97
C TRP A 145 12.34 3.87 -23.46
N GLN A 146 13.32 4.38 -24.21
CA GLN A 146 13.50 3.99 -25.60
C GLN A 146 13.86 2.50 -25.75
N SER A 147 14.66 1.93 -24.84
CA SER A 147 14.98 0.49 -24.87
C SER A 147 13.72 -0.37 -24.66
N ILE A 148 12.81 0.04 -23.78
CA ILE A 148 11.51 -0.60 -23.56
C ILE A 148 10.71 -0.61 -24.86
N LEU A 149 10.66 0.52 -25.57
CA LEU A 149 9.96 0.62 -26.85
C LEU A 149 10.61 -0.21 -27.97
N ARG A 150 11.90 -0.52 -27.87
CA ARG A 150 12.60 -1.47 -28.76
C ARG A 150 12.35 -2.94 -28.41
N GLY A 151 11.55 -3.22 -27.38
CA GLY A 151 11.20 -4.58 -26.98
C GLY A 151 12.08 -5.17 -25.87
N VAL A 152 12.99 -4.39 -25.28
CA VAL A 152 13.82 -4.87 -24.16
C VAL A 152 12.99 -4.89 -22.89
N ILE A 153 12.71 -6.09 -22.36
CA ILE A 153 12.01 -6.25 -21.09
C ILE A 153 13.00 -5.97 -19.93
N PRO A 154 12.70 -5.02 -19.03
CA PRO A 154 13.63 -4.64 -17.97
C PRO A 154 13.88 -5.73 -16.90
N PHE A 155 15.00 -5.57 -16.19
CA PHE A 155 15.28 -6.22 -14.90
C PHE A 155 15.21 -7.75 -14.89
N GLY A 156 15.50 -8.41 -16.00
CA GLY A 156 15.50 -9.87 -16.09
C GLY A 156 14.10 -10.50 -16.09
N TYR A 157 13.05 -9.70 -16.30
CA TYR A 157 11.72 -10.22 -16.51
C TYR A 157 11.57 -10.79 -17.93
N CYS A 158 10.66 -11.76 -18.08
CA CYS A 158 10.23 -12.31 -19.35
C CYS A 158 8.74 -12.07 -19.59
N LEU A 159 8.30 -12.21 -20.85
CA LEU A 159 6.89 -12.17 -21.18
C LEU A 159 6.27 -13.53 -20.86
N LYS A 160 5.15 -13.54 -20.15
CA LYS A 160 4.38 -14.76 -19.93
C LYS A 160 3.81 -15.22 -21.27
N MET A 161 4.19 -16.43 -21.71
CA MET A 161 3.61 -17.06 -22.90
C MET A 161 2.15 -17.41 -22.59
N LYS A 162 1.25 -17.22 -23.58
CA LYS A 162 -0.12 -17.72 -23.45
C LYS A 162 -0.06 -19.24 -23.46
N GLU A 163 -0.57 -19.86 -22.41
CA GLU A 163 -0.89 -21.29 -22.38
C GLU A 163 -2.10 -21.59 -23.27
#